data_AF-A0A382MHP5-F1
#
_entry.id   AF-A0A382MHP5-F1
#
_cell.length_a   1.000
_cell.length_b   1.000
_cell.length_c   1.000
_cell.angle_alpha   90.00
_cell.angle_beta   90.00
_cell.angle_gamma   90.00
#
_symmetry.space_group_name_H-M   'P 1'
#
loop_
_entity.id
_entity.type
_entity.pdbx_description
1 polymer ?
#
loop_
_entity_poly.entity_id
_entity_poly.type
_entity_poly.pdbx_seq_one_letter_code
_entity_poly.pdbx_strand_id
1 'polypeptide(L)'
;MDDDLKKEIRKIALQNAVEHDGKTKDKVVLSKSLGTIPELKNNVKDAIPEIASIVSQVNGMSIEEQKTEIQNNFPEILNVKEKPKAERVGLPPLEGAEHGKVVTRFTPAPNGYPHIGHAKAAIISEEYTKMYGGKIVLRFDDTNPDDTRLEYWAAIKVGLDWLGIKFDEEKNTSDDIELFYDKCMKMLKENSAYVCTCKRDTISKNRKEMTSCKCSNGDVKQNEDRWEKMFNKYKPGEAIVRFRGDMESKNTVMR
;
A
#
# COMPACT_ATOMS: atom_id res chain seq x y z
N MET A 1 6.44 37.65 1.63
CA MET A 1 6.75 36.57 2.58
C MET A 1 7.54 37.18 3.72
N ASP A 2 7.12 36.96 4.96
CA ASP A 2 7.78 37.54 6.14
C ASP A 2 9.20 37.00 6.34
N ASP A 3 10.06 37.79 7.00
CA ASP A 3 11.48 37.50 7.16
C ASP A 3 11.72 36.27 8.05
N ASP A 4 10.86 36.02 9.04
CA ASP A 4 10.90 34.82 9.86
C ASP A 4 10.61 33.56 9.04
N LEU A 5 9.69 33.64 8.08
CA LEU A 5 9.36 32.54 7.17
C LEU A 5 10.51 32.24 6.21
N LYS A 6 11.16 33.30 5.69
CA LYS A 6 12.37 33.19 4.86
C LYS A 6 13.50 32.53 5.64
N LYS A 7 13.68 32.89 6.91
CA LYS A 7 14.68 32.34 7.80
C LYS A 7 14.47 30.84 8.04
N GLU A 8 13.24 30.39 8.30
CA GLU A 8 12.93 28.97 8.45
C GLU A 8 13.08 28.17 7.14
N ILE A 9 12.72 28.74 5.99
CA ILE A 9 12.96 28.09 4.69
C ILE A 9 14.47 27.96 4.42
N ARG A 10 15.26 29.00 4.74
CA ARG A 10 16.73 28.98 4.61
C ARG A 10 17.37 27.95 5.52
N LYS A 11 16.88 27.81 6.76
CA LYS A 11 17.27 26.76 7.69
C LYS A 11 17.08 25.36 7.08
N ILE A 12 15.90 25.09 6.52
CA ILE A 12 15.57 23.81 5.86
C ILE A 12 16.47 23.56 4.65
N ALA A 13 16.75 24.59 3.84
CA ALA A 13 17.61 24.50 2.67
C ALA A 13 19.08 24.21 3.06
N LEU A 14 19.63 24.93 4.03
CA LEU A 14 20.99 24.74 4.55
C LEU A 14 21.17 23.34 5.15
N GLN A 15 20.23 22.91 6.00
CA GLN A 15 20.27 21.57 6.60
C GLN A 15 20.31 20.49 5.51
N ASN A 16 19.42 20.59 4.52
CA ASN A 16 19.36 19.58 3.47
C ASN A 16 20.56 19.63 2.53
N ALA A 17 21.13 20.80 2.26
CA ALA A 17 22.33 20.92 1.45
C ALA A 17 23.53 20.27 2.14
N VAL A 18 23.73 20.48 3.44
CA VAL A 18 24.81 19.83 4.21
C VAL A 18 24.63 18.31 4.29
N GLU A 19 23.40 17.82 4.40
CA GLU A 19 23.07 16.37 4.35
C GLU A 19 23.35 15.73 2.97
N HIS A 20 23.53 16.53 1.91
CA HIS A 20 23.67 16.07 0.53
C HIS A 20 24.82 16.79 -0.20
N ASP A 21 26.02 16.73 0.38
CA ASP A 21 27.27 17.17 -0.25
C ASP A 21 27.23 18.63 -0.77
N GLY A 22 26.56 19.50 -0.02
CA GLY A 22 26.48 20.93 -0.27
C GLY A 22 25.43 21.35 -1.29
N LYS A 23 24.53 20.46 -1.73
CA LYS A 23 23.51 20.76 -2.74
C LYS A 23 22.11 20.34 -2.29
N THR A 24 21.13 21.18 -2.61
CA THR A 24 19.70 20.87 -2.44
C THR A 24 18.89 21.26 -3.68
N LYS A 25 17.61 20.88 -3.72
CA LYS A 25 16.70 21.11 -4.85
C LYS A 25 15.42 21.78 -4.37
N ASP A 26 14.88 22.70 -5.16
CA ASP A 26 13.66 23.47 -4.86
C ASP A 26 12.49 22.58 -4.43
N LYS A 27 12.26 21.46 -5.14
CA LYS A 27 11.18 20.52 -4.82
C LYS A 27 11.34 19.87 -3.44
N VAL A 28 12.58 19.59 -3.02
CA VAL A 28 12.87 18.97 -1.72
C VAL A 28 12.62 19.97 -0.61
N VAL A 29 13.14 21.20 -0.76
CA VAL A 29 12.93 22.28 0.21
C VAL A 29 11.45 22.64 0.30
N LEU A 30 10.74 22.79 -0.82
CA LEU A 30 9.31 23.04 -0.85
C LEU A 30 8.52 21.96 -0.09
N SER A 31 8.81 20.67 -0.36
CA SER A 31 8.12 19.57 0.31
C SER A 31 8.37 19.57 1.82
N LYS A 32 9.61 19.81 2.26
CA LYS A 32 9.98 19.88 3.68
C LYS A 32 9.32 21.10 4.34
N SER A 33 9.38 22.27 3.71
CA SER A 33 8.78 23.50 4.22
C SER A 33 7.26 23.41 4.38
N LEU A 34 6.54 22.79 3.42
CA LEU A 34 5.09 22.56 3.56
C LEU A 34 4.73 21.55 4.67
N GLY A 35 5.66 20.66 5.02
CA GLY A 35 5.50 19.72 6.13
C GLY A 35 5.72 20.37 7.50
N THR A 36 6.67 21.30 7.58
CA THR A 36 7.11 21.91 8.84
C THR A 36 6.42 23.24 9.16
N ILE A 37 6.00 24.01 8.15
CA ILE A 37 5.48 25.38 8.28
C ILE A 37 4.02 25.41 7.79
N PRO A 38 3.02 25.29 8.69
CA PRO A 38 1.60 25.24 8.32
C PRO A 38 1.12 26.43 7.49
N GLU A 39 1.68 27.63 7.73
CA GLU A 39 1.31 28.90 7.09
C GLU A 39 1.58 28.88 5.57
N LEU A 40 2.60 28.12 5.13
CA LEU A 40 2.95 28.01 3.73
C LEU A 40 1.90 27.28 2.89
N LYS A 41 1.05 26.44 3.51
CA LYS A 41 0.02 25.67 2.80
C LYS A 41 -1.02 26.56 2.13
N ASN A 42 -1.27 27.75 2.66
CA ASN A 42 -2.24 28.70 2.12
C ASN A 42 -1.65 29.61 1.04
N ASN A 43 -0.32 29.77 0.98
CA ASN A 43 0.38 30.73 0.11
C ASN A 43 1.49 30.08 -0.75
N VAL A 44 1.28 28.82 -1.16
CA VAL A 44 2.30 28.01 -1.87
C VAL A 44 2.83 28.71 -3.13
N LYS A 45 1.96 29.39 -3.89
CA LYS A 45 2.35 30.04 -5.14
C LYS A 45 3.39 31.14 -4.95
N ASP A 46 3.27 31.90 -3.86
CA ASP A 46 4.17 33.02 -3.55
C ASP A 46 5.48 32.54 -2.91
N ALA A 47 5.45 31.35 -2.29
CA ALA A 47 6.63 30.75 -1.68
C ALA A 47 7.58 30.12 -2.69
N ILE A 48 7.09 29.65 -3.84
CA ILE A 48 7.92 28.95 -4.86
C ILE A 48 9.10 29.81 -5.35
N PRO A 49 8.90 31.07 -5.80
CA PRO A 49 10.01 31.91 -6.26
C PRO A 49 11.04 32.20 -5.16
N GLU A 50 10.57 32.40 -3.93
CA GLU A 50 11.43 32.67 -2.78
C GLU A 50 12.26 31.44 -2.38
N ILE A 51 11.65 30.25 -2.38
CA ILE A 51 12.35 28.99 -2.14
C ILE A 51 13.42 28.77 -3.22
N ALA A 52 13.10 29.00 -4.49
CA ALA A 52 14.08 28.87 -5.58
C ALA A 52 15.27 29.83 -5.40
N SER A 53 15.00 31.07 -5.01
CA SER A 53 16.03 32.06 -4.68
C SER A 53 16.93 31.60 -3.53
N ILE A 54 16.34 31.15 -2.41
CA ILE A 54 17.06 30.65 -1.24
C ILE A 54 17.90 29.41 -1.60
N VAL A 55 17.35 28.47 -2.36
CA VAL A 55 18.07 27.27 -2.80
C VAL A 55 19.24 27.63 -3.70
N SER A 56 19.06 28.57 -4.63
CA SER A 56 20.16 29.06 -5.47
C SER A 56 21.28 29.69 -4.64
N GLN A 57 20.95 30.47 -3.62
CA GLN A 57 21.93 31.07 -2.73
C GLN A 57 22.70 30.02 -1.94
N VAL A 58 21.99 29.07 -1.31
CA VAL A 58 22.60 27.99 -0.53
C VAL A 58 23.49 27.12 -1.42
N ASN A 59 23.02 26.74 -2.61
CA ASN A 59 23.81 25.96 -3.57
C ASN A 59 25.03 26.72 -4.12
N GLY A 60 25.03 28.06 -4.05
CA GLY A 60 26.16 28.91 -4.42
C GLY A 60 27.25 28.97 -3.35
N MET A 61 26.96 28.57 -2.12
CA MET A 61 27.91 28.51 -1.02
C MET A 61 28.69 27.19 -1.03
N SER A 62 29.92 27.23 -0.52
CA SER A 62 30.70 26.02 -0.19
C SER A 62 30.13 25.32 1.05
N ILE A 63 30.44 24.03 1.21
CA ILE A 63 30.00 23.24 2.37
C ILE A 63 30.46 23.88 3.69
N GLU A 64 31.67 24.45 3.72
CA GLU A 64 32.21 25.08 4.94
C GLU A 64 31.50 26.39 5.27
N GLU A 65 31.13 27.20 4.27
CA GLU A 65 30.30 28.38 4.47
C GLU A 65 28.89 28.01 4.95
N GLN A 66 28.29 26.95 4.39
CA GLN A 66 26.99 26.45 4.84
C GLN A 66 27.03 26.00 6.29
N LYS A 67 28.05 25.20 6.69
CA LYS A 67 28.24 24.76 8.08
C LYS A 67 28.45 25.94 9.02
N THR A 68 29.25 26.92 8.60
CA THR A 68 29.49 28.15 9.38
C THR A 68 28.21 28.94 9.58
N GLU A 69 27.38 29.07 8.54
CA GLU A 69 26.10 29.76 8.64
C GLU A 69 25.13 29.01 9.57
N ILE A 70 25.06 27.68 9.47
CA ILE A 70 24.27 26.86 10.41
C ILE A 70 24.77 27.07 11.84
N GLN A 71 26.07 27.07 12.08
CA GLN A 71 26.63 27.25 13.42
C GLN A 71 26.28 28.61 14.02
N ASN A 72 26.30 29.67 13.22
CA ASN A 72 26.05 31.03 13.69
C ASN A 72 24.56 31.34 13.85
N ASN A 73 23.72 30.85 12.93
CA ASN A 73 22.33 31.28 12.82
C ASN A 73 21.32 30.21 13.24
N PHE A 74 21.71 28.93 13.22
CA PHE A 74 20.84 27.78 13.46
C PHE A 74 21.53 26.65 14.27
N PRO A 75 22.16 26.97 15.42
CA PRO A 75 22.96 26.00 16.18
C PRO A 75 22.15 24.78 16.67
N GLU A 76 20.82 24.89 16.73
CA GLU A 76 19.92 23.78 17.06
C GLU A 76 19.94 22.63 16.04
N ILE A 77 20.31 22.90 14.77
CA ILE A 77 20.41 21.85 13.74
C ILE A 77 21.64 20.96 13.99
N LEU A 78 22.75 21.54 14.45
CA LEU A 78 24.00 20.80 14.71
C LEU A 78 23.86 19.80 15.87
N ASN A 79 22.91 20.03 16.77
CA ASN A 79 22.62 19.16 17.92
C ASN A 79 21.58 18.08 17.64
N VAL A 80 21.08 17.96 16.40
CA VAL A 80 20.32 16.78 15.99
C VAL A 80 21.33 15.64 15.89
N LYS A 81 21.56 14.96 17.02
CA LYS A 81 22.21 13.65 17.05
C LYS A 81 21.56 12.85 15.93
N GLU A 82 22.34 12.43 14.93
CA GLU A 82 21.93 11.31 14.09
C GLU A 82 21.43 10.26 15.08
N LYS A 83 20.11 10.02 15.13
CA LYS A 83 19.63 8.82 15.80
C LYS A 83 20.41 7.74 15.08
N PRO A 84 21.30 6.99 15.74
CA PRO A 84 21.95 5.89 15.08
C PRO A 84 20.79 5.06 14.54
N LYS A 85 20.61 5.07 13.22
CA LYS A 85 19.74 4.11 12.57
C LYS A 85 20.51 2.83 12.82
N ALA A 86 20.22 2.16 13.92
CA ALA A 86 20.72 0.83 14.17
C ALA A 86 20.46 0.08 12.88
N GLU A 87 21.53 -0.23 12.16
CA GLU A 87 21.44 -0.88 10.87
C GLU A 87 20.74 -2.21 11.16
N ARG A 88 19.47 -2.30 10.77
CA ARG A 88 18.69 -3.50 11.03
C ARG A 88 19.24 -4.57 10.11
N VAL A 89 20.00 -5.49 10.68
CA VAL A 89 20.45 -6.69 10.00
C VAL A 89 19.28 -7.67 9.97
N GLY A 90 18.77 -7.95 8.77
CA GLY A 90 17.68 -8.91 8.55
C GLY A 90 16.28 -8.36 8.80
N LEU A 91 15.30 -9.27 8.70
CA LEU A 91 13.88 -8.97 8.91
C LEU A 91 13.53 -8.95 10.41
N PRO A 92 12.57 -8.13 10.84
CA PRO A 92 12.11 -8.14 12.23
C PRO A 92 11.47 -9.51 12.57
N PRO A 93 11.54 -9.99 13.82
CA PRO A 93 10.89 -11.24 14.19
C PRO A 93 9.37 -11.15 14.05
N LEU A 94 8.75 -12.26 13.65
CA LEU A 94 7.31 -12.44 13.65
C LEU A 94 6.82 -12.71 15.09
N GLU A 95 5.80 -11.97 15.51
CA GLU A 95 5.16 -12.16 16.82
C GLU A 95 4.45 -13.52 16.89
N GLY A 96 4.69 -14.28 17.96
CA GLY A 96 4.09 -15.60 18.15
C GLY A 96 4.59 -16.70 17.19
N ALA A 97 5.64 -16.44 16.41
CA ALA A 97 6.18 -17.44 15.51
C ALA A 97 6.91 -18.56 16.26
N GLU A 98 6.54 -19.79 15.94
CA GLU A 98 7.20 -21.00 16.41
C GLU A 98 8.02 -21.62 15.27
N HIS A 99 9.26 -22.01 15.58
CA HIS A 99 10.14 -22.65 14.61
C HIS A 99 9.51 -23.95 14.08
N GLY A 100 9.60 -24.19 12.77
CA GLY A 100 8.96 -25.31 12.09
C GLY A 100 7.47 -25.14 11.79
N LYS A 101 6.80 -24.11 12.33
CA LYS A 101 5.34 -23.91 12.17
C LYS A 101 4.96 -22.73 11.28
N VAL A 102 5.90 -21.86 10.93
CA VAL A 102 5.63 -20.72 10.05
C VAL A 102 5.35 -21.21 8.64
N VAL A 103 4.24 -20.73 8.06
CA VAL A 103 3.92 -20.95 6.64
C VAL A 103 3.73 -19.59 5.99
N THR A 104 4.60 -19.26 5.04
CA THR A 104 4.49 -18.04 4.23
C THR A 104 3.91 -18.36 2.86
N ARG A 105 3.52 -17.33 2.11
CA ARG A 105 3.02 -17.49 0.75
C ARG A 105 3.44 -16.32 -0.12
N PHE A 106 3.73 -16.62 -1.39
CA PHE A 106 3.79 -15.63 -2.45
C PHE A 106 2.59 -15.82 -3.37
N THR A 107 1.77 -14.76 -3.53
CA THR A 107 0.49 -14.84 -4.25
C THR A 107 0.44 -13.92 -5.47
N PRO A 108 1.15 -14.22 -6.57
CA PRO A 108 1.13 -13.39 -7.76
C PRO A 108 -0.14 -13.61 -8.58
N ALA A 109 -0.67 -12.54 -9.17
CA ALA A 109 -1.72 -12.63 -10.19
C ALA A 109 -1.06 -12.82 -11.57
N PRO A 110 -1.45 -13.83 -12.38
CA PRO A 110 -0.89 -14.09 -13.70
C PRO A 110 -1.51 -13.16 -14.77
N ASN A 111 -1.42 -11.84 -14.56
CA ASN A 111 -1.98 -10.80 -15.44
C ASN A 111 -0.93 -9.80 -15.96
N GLY A 112 0.36 -10.05 -15.71
CA GLY A 112 1.45 -9.23 -16.20
C GLY A 112 2.82 -9.89 -15.96
N TYR A 113 3.85 -9.34 -16.60
CA TYR A 113 5.23 -9.80 -16.41
C TYR A 113 5.75 -9.49 -14.99
N PRO A 114 6.55 -10.39 -14.39
CA PRO A 114 7.14 -10.14 -13.08
C PRO A 114 8.11 -8.94 -13.13
N HIS A 115 8.30 -8.29 -11.98
CA HIS A 115 9.14 -7.10 -11.84
C HIS A 115 9.76 -7.06 -10.44
N ILE A 116 10.63 -6.09 -10.15
CA ILE A 116 11.37 -6.04 -8.88
C ILE A 116 10.48 -6.05 -7.62
N GLY A 117 9.27 -5.48 -7.69
CA GLY A 117 8.27 -5.59 -6.61
C GLY A 117 7.84 -7.04 -6.30
N HIS A 118 7.70 -7.89 -7.31
CA HIS A 118 7.42 -9.32 -7.15
C HIS A 118 8.59 -10.03 -6.47
N ALA A 119 9.83 -9.76 -6.93
CA ALA A 119 11.03 -10.30 -6.33
C ALA A 119 11.11 -9.95 -4.83
N LYS A 120 10.86 -8.69 -4.47
CA LYS A 120 10.84 -8.25 -3.07
C LYS A 120 9.85 -9.06 -2.22
N ALA A 121 8.61 -9.24 -2.68
CA ALA A 121 7.59 -9.96 -1.93
C ALA A 121 7.91 -11.45 -1.78
N ALA A 122 8.41 -12.09 -2.84
CA ALA A 122 8.83 -13.49 -2.83
C ALA A 122 10.03 -13.71 -1.89
N ILE A 123 11.07 -12.86 -1.99
CA ILE A 123 12.26 -12.93 -1.13
C ILE A 123 11.88 -12.72 0.35
N ILE A 124 11.04 -11.74 0.68
CA ILE A 124 10.61 -11.53 2.07
C ILE A 124 9.90 -12.78 2.63
N SER A 125 9.07 -13.42 1.81
CA SER A 125 8.36 -14.65 2.21
C SER A 125 9.35 -15.80 2.44
N GLU A 126 10.32 -15.96 1.53
CA GLU A 126 11.36 -16.98 1.62
C GLU A 126 12.28 -16.76 2.84
N GLU A 127 12.71 -15.52 3.09
CA GLU A 127 13.58 -15.20 4.22
C GLU A 127 12.89 -15.48 5.56
N TYR A 128 11.60 -15.16 5.71
CA TYR A 128 10.85 -15.58 6.89
C TYR A 128 10.73 -17.10 7.01
N THR A 129 10.52 -17.81 5.90
CA THR A 129 10.53 -19.28 5.90
C THR A 129 11.88 -19.84 6.36
N LYS A 130 13.00 -19.31 5.86
CA LYS A 130 14.36 -19.70 6.29
C LYS A 130 14.61 -19.40 7.77
N MET A 131 14.27 -18.18 8.23
CA MET A 131 14.46 -17.75 9.62
C MET A 131 13.76 -18.68 10.61
N TYR A 132 12.59 -19.22 10.24
CA TYR A 132 11.76 -20.02 11.13
C TYR A 132 11.72 -21.51 10.75
N GLY A 133 12.52 -21.98 9.79
CA GLY A 133 12.49 -23.38 9.33
C GLY A 133 11.09 -23.82 8.87
N GLY A 134 10.33 -22.88 8.30
CA GLY A 134 8.92 -23.04 7.93
C GLY A 134 8.70 -23.66 6.55
N LYS A 135 7.52 -23.40 5.98
CA LYS A 135 7.19 -23.71 4.58
C LYS A 135 6.83 -22.45 3.79
N ILE A 136 7.01 -22.47 2.48
CA ILE A 136 6.59 -21.41 1.56
C ILE A 136 5.70 -21.97 0.45
N VAL A 137 4.56 -21.32 0.24
CA VAL A 137 3.56 -21.70 -0.78
C VAL A 137 3.58 -20.69 -1.93
N LEU A 138 3.67 -21.18 -3.16
CA LEU A 138 3.36 -20.39 -4.37
C LEU A 138 1.87 -20.56 -4.67
N ARG A 139 1.10 -19.49 -4.59
CA ARG A 139 -0.34 -19.54 -4.91
C ARG A 139 -0.72 -18.52 -5.96
N PHE A 140 -0.97 -18.95 -7.18
CA PHE A 140 -1.44 -18.04 -8.23
C PHE A 140 -2.85 -17.53 -7.90
N ASP A 141 -3.04 -16.21 -7.94
CA ASP A 141 -4.35 -15.57 -7.80
C ASP A 141 -4.95 -15.33 -9.18
N ASP A 142 -5.52 -16.40 -9.74
CA ASP A 142 -6.01 -16.52 -11.11
C ASP A 142 -7.55 -16.44 -11.20
N THR A 143 -8.16 -15.69 -10.28
CA THR A 143 -9.62 -15.56 -10.14
C THR A 143 -10.26 -14.58 -11.14
N ASN A 144 -9.46 -13.85 -11.91
CA ASN A 144 -9.92 -12.96 -12.97
C ASN A 144 -9.70 -13.61 -14.34
N PRO A 145 -10.75 -14.17 -14.98
CA PRO A 145 -10.62 -14.87 -16.25
C PRO A 145 -10.29 -13.93 -17.43
N ASP A 146 -10.63 -12.63 -17.33
CA ASP A 146 -10.43 -11.67 -18.43
C ASP A 146 -8.95 -11.27 -18.56
N ASP A 147 -8.22 -11.22 -17.45
CA ASP A 147 -6.84 -10.73 -17.39
C ASP A 147 -5.79 -11.84 -17.26
N THR A 148 -6.19 -13.04 -16.83
CA THR A 148 -5.27 -14.16 -16.63
C THR A 148 -4.76 -14.73 -17.95
N ARG A 149 -3.43 -14.93 -18.07
CA ARG A 149 -2.81 -15.55 -19.25
C ARG A 149 -1.72 -16.55 -18.84
N LEU A 150 -1.62 -17.65 -19.59
CA LEU A 150 -0.58 -18.67 -19.39
C LEU A 150 0.83 -18.13 -19.60
N GLU A 151 1.01 -17.14 -20.47
CA GLU A 151 2.32 -16.49 -20.70
C GLU A 151 2.87 -15.83 -19.42
N TYR A 152 2.01 -15.17 -18.65
CA TYR A 152 2.40 -14.50 -17.41
C TYR A 152 2.69 -15.50 -16.31
N TRP A 153 1.90 -16.57 -16.25
CA TRP A 153 2.17 -17.69 -15.35
C TRP A 153 3.56 -18.28 -15.58
N ALA A 154 3.91 -18.57 -16.83
CA ALA A 154 5.23 -19.08 -17.21
C ALA A 154 6.34 -18.07 -16.91
N ALA A 155 6.15 -16.78 -17.25
CA ALA A 155 7.14 -15.74 -16.99
C ALA A 155 7.42 -15.56 -15.49
N ILE A 156 6.37 -15.60 -14.65
CA ILE A 156 6.50 -15.53 -13.18
C ILE A 156 7.34 -16.71 -12.68
N LYS A 157 7.07 -17.94 -13.13
CA LYS A 157 7.87 -19.10 -12.74
C LYS A 157 9.33 -18.97 -13.13
N VAL A 158 9.61 -18.60 -14.36
CA VAL A 158 10.99 -18.37 -14.83
C VAL A 158 11.70 -17.32 -13.96
N GLY A 159 11.00 -16.24 -13.59
CA GLY A 159 11.54 -15.22 -12.71
C GLY A 159 11.83 -15.73 -11.29
N LEU A 160 10.96 -16.57 -10.73
CA LEU A 160 11.13 -17.18 -9.41
C LEU A 160 12.27 -18.21 -9.41
N ASP A 161 12.37 -19.04 -10.45
CA ASP A 161 13.45 -20.00 -10.63
C ASP A 161 14.81 -19.28 -10.79
N TRP A 162 14.84 -18.16 -11.52
CA TRP A 162 16.03 -17.32 -11.65
C TRP A 162 16.49 -16.73 -10.33
N LEU A 163 15.55 -16.38 -9.43
CA LEU A 163 15.86 -15.96 -8.06
C LEU A 163 16.31 -17.12 -7.16
N GLY A 164 16.19 -18.37 -7.62
CA GLY A 164 16.54 -19.57 -6.86
C GLY A 164 15.56 -19.90 -5.73
N ILE A 165 14.37 -19.30 -5.72
CA ILE A 165 13.37 -19.50 -4.67
C ILE A 165 12.65 -20.83 -4.93
N LYS A 166 12.67 -21.72 -3.94
CA LYS A 166 11.99 -23.02 -4.02
C LYS A 166 10.74 -23.01 -3.16
N PHE A 167 9.65 -23.49 -3.73
CA PHE A 167 8.36 -23.59 -3.06
C PHE A 167 8.07 -25.02 -2.61
N ASP A 168 7.51 -25.17 -1.42
CA ASP A 168 7.11 -26.48 -0.86
C ASP A 168 5.78 -26.96 -1.44
N GLU A 169 4.91 -26.02 -1.80
CA GLU A 169 3.61 -26.27 -2.40
C GLU A 169 3.33 -25.22 -3.47
N GLU A 170 2.70 -25.66 -4.55
CA GLU A 170 2.18 -24.81 -5.60
C GLU A 170 0.69 -25.07 -5.79
N LYS A 171 -0.11 -24.00 -5.86
CA LYS A 171 -1.57 -24.10 -5.99
C LYS A 171 -2.14 -22.95 -6.82
N ASN A 172 -3.25 -23.18 -7.52
CA ASN A 172 -4.03 -22.09 -8.10
C ASN A 172 -5.24 -21.77 -7.23
N THR A 173 -5.68 -20.52 -7.28
CA THR A 173 -6.87 -20.09 -6.53
C THR A 173 -8.15 -20.58 -7.21
N SER A 174 -8.12 -20.73 -8.54
CA SER A 174 -9.19 -21.35 -9.33
C SER A 174 -9.49 -22.80 -8.94
N ASP A 175 -8.49 -23.56 -8.46
CA ASP A 175 -8.69 -24.94 -7.96
C ASP A 175 -9.59 -24.98 -6.70
N ASP A 176 -9.73 -23.85 -5.98
CA ASP A 176 -10.54 -23.73 -4.75
C ASP A 176 -11.93 -23.10 -4.99
N ILE A 177 -12.38 -22.95 -6.24
CA ILE A 177 -13.67 -22.28 -6.54
C ILE A 177 -14.86 -22.96 -5.86
N GLU A 178 -14.90 -24.29 -5.81
CA GLU A 178 -15.95 -25.02 -5.09
C GLU A 178 -15.93 -24.73 -3.58
N LEU A 179 -14.73 -24.67 -2.98
CA LEU A 179 -14.58 -24.27 -1.58
C LEU A 179 -15.11 -22.85 -1.35
N PHE A 180 -14.81 -21.90 -2.24
CA PHE A 180 -15.32 -20.53 -2.12
C PHE A 180 -16.83 -20.45 -2.29
N TYR A 181 -17.40 -21.23 -3.22
CA TYR A 181 -18.84 -21.36 -3.39
C TYR A 181 -19.50 -21.82 -2.07
N ASP A 182 -18.98 -22.88 -1.45
CA ASP A 182 -19.51 -23.42 -0.20
C ASP A 182 -19.40 -22.44 0.96
N LYS A 183 -18.26 -21.74 1.07
CA LYS A 183 -18.09 -20.68 2.08
C LYS A 183 -19.05 -19.52 1.86
N CYS A 184 -19.24 -19.09 0.62
CA CYS A 184 -20.20 -18.05 0.25
C CYS A 184 -21.62 -18.47 0.66
N MET A 185 -22.02 -19.69 0.30
CA MET A 185 -23.32 -20.26 0.66
C MET A 185 -23.52 -20.32 2.18
N LYS A 186 -22.50 -20.73 2.93
CA LYS A 186 -22.53 -20.70 4.40
C LYS A 186 -22.77 -19.28 4.92
N MET A 187 -22.05 -18.28 4.40
CA MET A 187 -22.23 -16.89 4.82
C MET A 187 -23.62 -16.33 4.48
N LEU A 188 -24.20 -16.71 3.34
CA LEU A 188 -25.56 -16.33 2.96
C LEU A 188 -26.60 -16.96 3.91
N LYS A 189 -26.44 -18.24 4.27
CA LYS A 189 -27.32 -18.96 5.22
C LYS A 189 -27.24 -18.41 6.64
N GLU A 190 -26.04 -18.03 7.08
CA GLU A 190 -25.81 -17.38 8.37
C GLU A 190 -26.22 -15.90 8.36
N ASN A 191 -26.72 -15.39 7.23
CA ASN A 191 -27.07 -13.99 7.03
C ASN A 191 -25.93 -13.03 7.40
N SER A 192 -24.68 -13.42 7.11
CA SER A 192 -23.47 -12.60 7.22
C SER A 192 -23.01 -12.05 5.87
N ALA A 193 -23.64 -12.48 4.78
CA ALA A 193 -23.56 -11.88 3.45
C ALA A 193 -24.95 -11.71 2.83
N TYR A 194 -25.05 -10.96 1.72
CA TYR A 194 -26.29 -10.78 0.95
C TYR A 194 -26.02 -10.57 -0.54
N VAL A 195 -27.01 -10.90 -1.37
CA VAL A 195 -26.95 -10.67 -2.82
C VAL A 195 -27.52 -9.29 -3.15
N CYS A 196 -26.65 -8.40 -3.62
CA CYS A 196 -26.96 -7.03 -3.98
C CYS A 196 -27.14 -6.89 -5.49
N THR A 197 -28.30 -6.37 -5.90
CA THR A 197 -28.64 -6.08 -7.31
C THR A 197 -28.69 -4.57 -7.57
N CYS A 198 -28.12 -3.75 -6.68
CA CYS A 198 -28.02 -2.32 -6.88
C CYS A 198 -26.98 -2.02 -7.95
N LYS A 199 -27.22 -0.98 -8.76
CA LYS A 199 -26.20 -0.50 -9.72
C LYS A 199 -24.94 -0.03 -8.99
N ARG A 200 -23.78 -0.16 -9.64
CA ARG A 200 -22.47 0.24 -9.09
C ARG A 200 -22.47 1.66 -8.52
N ASP A 201 -23.06 2.61 -9.23
CA ASP A 201 -23.12 4.01 -8.78
C ASP A 201 -23.99 4.18 -7.52
N THR A 202 -25.09 3.43 -7.43
CA THR A 202 -25.93 3.40 -6.22
C THR A 202 -25.17 2.81 -5.05
N ILE A 203 -24.41 1.74 -5.26
CA ILE A 203 -23.56 1.13 -4.22
C ILE A 203 -22.51 2.15 -3.74
N SER A 204 -21.83 2.81 -4.67
CA SER A 204 -20.82 3.84 -4.36
C SER A 204 -21.42 5.00 -3.56
N LYS A 205 -22.56 5.53 -4.01
CA LYS A 205 -23.30 6.59 -3.32
C LYS A 205 -23.68 6.17 -1.91
N ASN A 206 -24.29 5.00 -1.76
CA ASN A 206 -24.71 4.46 -0.47
C ASN A 206 -23.54 4.28 0.51
N ARG A 207 -22.39 3.77 0.04
CA ARG A 207 -21.18 3.63 0.86
C ARG A 207 -20.61 4.98 1.31
N LYS A 208 -20.71 6.01 0.47
CA LYS A 208 -20.31 7.39 0.79
C LYS A 208 -21.25 8.03 1.81
N GLU A 209 -22.56 7.82 1.64
CA GLU A 209 -23.63 8.35 2.50
C GLU A 209 -23.93 7.46 3.71
N MET A 210 -23.16 6.38 3.92
CA MET A 210 -23.33 5.42 5.02
C MET A 210 -24.76 4.84 5.10
N THR A 211 -25.43 4.72 3.95
CA THR A 211 -26.82 4.26 3.86
C THR A 211 -26.91 2.81 3.38
N SER A 212 -27.52 1.95 4.17
CA SER A 212 -27.81 0.56 3.79
C SER A 212 -28.79 0.50 2.62
N CYS A 213 -28.53 -0.38 1.64
CA CYS A 213 -29.47 -0.57 0.53
C CYS A 213 -30.59 -1.55 0.90
N LYS A 214 -31.73 -1.53 0.19
CA LYS A 214 -32.82 -2.48 0.46
C LYS A 214 -32.39 -3.94 0.37
N CYS A 215 -31.39 -4.27 -0.46
CA CYS A 215 -30.87 -5.64 -0.58
C CYS A 215 -30.23 -6.13 0.72
N SER A 216 -29.60 -5.25 1.51
CA SER A 216 -29.03 -5.63 2.81
C SER A 216 -30.10 -5.82 3.88
N ASN A 217 -31.34 -5.42 3.66
CA ASN A 217 -32.43 -5.66 4.62
C ASN A 217 -33.23 -6.93 4.28
N GLY A 218 -32.84 -7.67 3.23
CA GLY A 218 -33.47 -8.92 2.85
C GLY A 218 -33.17 -10.06 3.83
N ASP A 219 -34.04 -11.07 3.81
CA ASP A 219 -33.91 -12.29 4.59
C ASP A 219 -33.06 -13.36 3.86
N VAL A 220 -32.81 -14.48 4.53
CA VAL A 220 -32.03 -15.60 4.00
C VAL A 220 -32.65 -16.14 2.71
N LYS A 221 -33.99 -16.26 2.66
CA LYS A 221 -34.71 -16.79 1.49
C LYS A 221 -34.52 -15.94 0.24
N GLN A 222 -34.56 -14.60 0.39
CA GLN A 222 -34.25 -13.68 -0.70
C GLN A 222 -32.81 -13.88 -1.20
N ASN A 223 -31.86 -14.08 -0.30
CA ASN A 223 -30.46 -14.28 -0.66
C ASN A 223 -30.23 -15.60 -1.40
N GLU A 224 -30.85 -16.69 -0.95
CA GLU A 224 -30.79 -18.00 -1.62
C GLU A 224 -31.37 -17.93 -3.05
N ASP A 225 -32.57 -17.34 -3.19
CA ASP A 225 -33.22 -17.16 -4.50
C ASP A 225 -32.38 -16.30 -5.47
N ARG A 226 -31.79 -15.22 -4.96
CA ARG A 226 -30.92 -14.36 -5.79
C ARG A 226 -29.59 -15.02 -6.12
N TRP A 227 -29.03 -15.79 -5.21
CA TRP A 227 -27.79 -16.53 -5.45
C TRP A 227 -27.96 -17.54 -6.57
N GLU A 228 -29.04 -18.33 -6.55
CA GLU A 228 -29.36 -19.26 -7.65
C GLU A 228 -29.46 -18.52 -8.99
N LYS A 229 -30.12 -17.35 -9.00
CA LYS A 229 -30.25 -16.50 -10.19
C LYS A 229 -28.93 -15.95 -10.72
N MET A 230 -27.85 -15.89 -9.92
CA MET A 230 -26.53 -15.46 -10.41
C MET A 230 -25.93 -16.43 -11.42
N PHE A 231 -26.34 -17.70 -11.41
CA PHE A 231 -25.78 -18.73 -12.30
C PHE A 231 -26.58 -18.92 -13.59
N ASN A 232 -27.81 -18.42 -13.67
CA ASN A 232 -28.71 -18.70 -14.78
C ASN A 232 -29.50 -17.51 -15.34
N LYS A 233 -29.53 -16.36 -14.64
CA LYS A 233 -30.43 -15.25 -15.00
C LYS A 233 -29.77 -13.88 -15.04
N TYR A 234 -28.90 -13.56 -14.08
CA TYR A 234 -28.23 -12.26 -14.06
C TYR A 234 -27.10 -12.19 -15.09
N LYS A 235 -26.96 -11.03 -15.73
CA LYS A 235 -25.83 -10.72 -16.61
C LYS A 235 -24.61 -10.24 -15.81
N PRO A 236 -23.40 -10.25 -16.39
CA PRO A 236 -22.22 -9.69 -15.74
C PRO A 236 -22.47 -8.28 -15.18
N GLY A 237 -22.22 -8.11 -13.87
CA GLY A 237 -22.39 -6.84 -13.15
C GLY A 237 -23.81 -6.54 -12.65
N GLU A 238 -24.82 -7.38 -12.90
CA GLU A 238 -26.19 -7.16 -12.42
C GLU A 238 -26.42 -7.58 -10.96
N ALA A 239 -25.61 -8.50 -10.45
CA ALA A 239 -25.68 -8.98 -9.08
C ALA A 239 -24.28 -9.26 -8.53
N ILE A 240 -24.06 -8.92 -7.25
CA ILE A 240 -22.84 -9.23 -6.51
C ILE A 240 -23.17 -9.72 -5.11
N VAL A 241 -22.36 -10.62 -4.57
CA VAL A 241 -22.41 -10.95 -3.14
C VAL A 241 -21.61 -9.90 -2.36
N ARG A 242 -22.19 -9.40 -1.28
CA ARG A 242 -21.53 -8.45 -0.37
C ARG A 242 -21.55 -9.00 1.05
N PHE A 243 -20.44 -8.84 1.74
CA PHE A 243 -20.37 -9.03 3.18
C PHE A 243 -21.28 -8.02 3.89
N ARG A 244 -21.95 -8.45 4.96
CA ARG A 244 -22.72 -7.59 5.86
C ARG A 244 -21.77 -6.97 6.87
N GLY A 245 -21.08 -5.94 6.42
CA GLY A 245 -20.26 -5.11 7.29
C GLY A 245 -21.06 -4.03 8.01
N ASP A 246 -20.35 -3.03 8.50
CA ASP A 246 -20.90 -1.88 9.21
C ASP A 246 -20.82 -0.65 8.30
N MET A 247 -21.97 -0.11 7.89
CA MET A 247 -22.04 1.07 7.02
C MET A 247 -21.51 2.35 7.70
N GLU A 248 -21.51 2.40 9.03
CA GLU A 248 -20.99 3.52 9.82
C GLU A 248 -19.48 3.39 10.09
N SER A 249 -18.87 2.24 9.76
CA SER A 249 -17.44 1.99 9.97
C SER A 249 -16.58 3.10 9.37
N LYS A 250 -15.62 3.62 10.15
CA LYS A 250 -14.61 4.57 9.65
C LYS A 250 -13.68 3.93 8.61
N ASN A 251 -13.49 2.62 8.66
CA ASN A 251 -12.83 1.87 7.59
C ASN A 251 -13.85 1.60 6.48
N THR A 252 -13.72 2.34 5.38
CA THR A 252 -14.64 2.28 4.22
C THR A 252 -14.65 0.90 3.55
N VAL A 253 -13.59 0.09 3.71
CA VAL A 253 -13.52 -1.29 3.19
C VAL A 253 -14.51 -2.21 3.92
N MET A 254 -14.88 -1.89 5.16
CA MET A 254 -15.84 -2.66 5.96
C MET A 254 -17.31 -2.30 5.68
N ARG A 255 -17.59 -1.47 4.66
CA ARG A 255 -18.94 -1.03 4.24
C ARG A 255 -19.40 -1.70 2.95
#